data_AF-A0A6J1R214-F1
#
_entry.id   AF-A0A6J1R214-F1
#
_cell.length_a   1.000
_cell.length_b   1.000
_cell.length_c   1.000
_cell.angle_alpha   90.00
_cell.angle_beta   90.00
_cell.angle_gamma   90.00
#
_symmetry.space_group_name_H-M   'P 1'
#
loop_
_entity.id
_entity.type
_entity.pdbx_description
1 polymer ?
#
loop_
_entity_poly.entity_id
_entity_poly.type
_entity_poly.pdbx_seq_one_letter_code
_entity_poly.pdbx_strand_id
1 'polypeptide(L)'
;MGTTIDGYRASVDGVKWFAYFFLEGQVYPKLKRFVPSLLTTPGSITKSWARLIPRTQAIVQTLQSQGVVSKYKLLEIWGLDEKCEILIYKIIFRYYHRVDFYTILDR
;
A
#
# COMPACT_ATOMS: atom_id res chain seq x y z
N MET A 1 -26.90 -25.94 3.70
CA MET A 1 -25.63 -26.42 3.14
C MET A 1 -25.02 -25.28 2.36
N GLY A 2 -23.78 -24.91 2.69
CA GLY A 2 -23.26 -23.57 2.49
C GLY A 2 -22.76 -23.23 1.09
N THR A 3 -22.65 -21.93 0.87
CA THR A 3 -21.61 -21.31 0.05
C THR A 3 -20.99 -20.21 0.90
N THR A 4 -20.03 -20.64 1.72
CA THR A 4 -18.80 -19.92 2.08
C THR A 4 -18.78 -18.41 1.78
N ILE A 5 -18.74 -17.63 2.86
CA ILE A 5 -18.27 -16.23 2.94
C ILE A 5 -16.79 -16.03 2.51
N ASP A 6 -16.20 -17.04 1.87
CA ASP A 6 -14.84 -17.04 1.34
C ASP A 6 -14.85 -16.55 -0.10
N GLY A 7 -14.48 -15.28 -0.29
CA GLY A 7 -14.03 -14.83 -1.60
C GLY A 7 -14.53 -13.46 -2.06
N TYR A 8 -14.50 -12.43 -1.20
CA TYR A 8 -14.37 -11.08 -1.75
C TYR A 8 -12.94 -10.91 -2.30
N ARG A 9 -12.64 -11.56 -3.44
CA ARG A 9 -11.50 -11.17 -4.27
C ARG A 9 -11.82 -9.76 -4.72
N ALA A 10 -11.25 -8.75 -4.05
CA ALA A 10 -11.47 -7.38 -4.45
C ALA A 10 -11.10 -7.25 -5.94
N SER A 11 -11.99 -6.60 -6.68
CA SER A 11 -11.71 -6.26 -8.07
C SER A 11 -10.40 -5.47 -8.14
N VAL A 12 -9.70 -5.57 -9.26
CA VAL A 12 -8.44 -4.82 -9.46
C VAL A 12 -8.64 -3.32 -9.19
N ASP A 13 -9.81 -2.78 -9.54
CA ASP A 13 -10.13 -1.38 -9.26
C ASP A 13 -10.42 -1.11 -7.78
N GLY A 14 -11.03 -2.04 -7.06
CA GLY A 14 -11.16 -1.95 -5.60
C GLY A 14 -9.81 -1.90 -4.89
N VAL A 15 -8.85 -2.73 -5.33
CA VAL A 15 -7.47 -2.71 -4.80
C VAL A 15 -6.78 -1.36 -5.11
N LYS A 16 -6.95 -0.81 -6.31
CA LYS A 16 -6.39 0.52 -6.65
C LYS A 16 -6.95 1.63 -5.76
N TRP A 17 -8.26 1.65 -5.54
CA TRP A 17 -8.88 2.65 -4.67
C TRP A 17 -8.46 2.49 -3.22
N PHE A 18 -8.36 1.25 -2.73
CA PHE A 18 -7.78 1.01 -1.41
C PHE A 18 -6.34 1.53 -1.34
N ALA A 19 -5.52 1.22 -2.34
CA ALA A 19 -4.14 1.69 -2.42
C ALA A 19 -4.04 3.22 -2.45
N TYR A 20 -4.96 3.90 -3.13
CA TYR A 20 -5.07 5.37 -3.11
C TYR A 20 -5.27 5.90 -1.69
N PHE A 21 -6.31 5.43 -0.99
CA PHE A 21 -6.61 5.88 0.37
C PHE A 21 -5.52 5.48 1.37
N PHE A 22 -4.89 4.34 1.14
CA PHE A 22 -3.76 3.88 1.91
C PHE A 22 -2.59 4.83 1.76
N LEU A 23 -2.15 5.13 0.53
CA LEU A 23 -1.01 6.01 0.25
C LEU A 23 -1.24 7.47 0.64
N GLU A 24 -2.49 7.97 0.60
CA GLU A 24 -2.87 9.27 1.16
C GLU A 24 -2.84 9.31 2.71
N GLY A 25 -2.56 8.18 3.37
CA GLY A 25 -2.56 8.07 4.82
C GLY A 25 -3.95 8.18 5.46
N GLN A 26 -5.02 7.95 4.69
CA GLN A 26 -6.39 7.92 5.25
C GLN A 26 -6.67 6.60 5.98
N VAL A 27 -6.07 5.50 5.51
CA VAL A 27 -6.17 4.19 6.17
C VAL A 27 -5.19 4.08 7.35
N TYR A 28 -3.99 4.64 7.19
CA TYR A 28 -2.92 4.64 8.18
C TYR A 28 -2.39 6.07 8.39
N PRO A 29 -2.89 6.82 9.38
CA PRO A 29 -2.57 8.25 9.56
C PRO A 29 -1.08 8.57 9.71
N LYS A 30 -0.29 7.66 10.28
CA LYS A 30 1.18 7.81 10.38
C LYS A 30 1.87 7.89 9.01
N LEU A 31 1.21 7.45 7.93
CA LEU A 31 1.75 7.58 6.58
C LEU A 31 1.70 9.01 6.06
N LYS A 32 0.82 9.88 6.60
CA LYS A 32 0.63 11.24 6.11
C LYS A 32 1.92 12.05 6.04
N ARG A 33 2.84 11.85 6.99
CA ARG A 33 4.16 12.52 7.00
C ARG A 33 5.03 12.17 5.79
N PHE A 34 4.79 11.03 5.15
CA PHE A 34 5.55 10.57 3.99
C PHE A 34 4.87 10.87 2.65
N VAL A 35 3.60 11.27 2.64
CA VAL A 35 2.85 11.60 1.42
C VAL A 35 3.62 12.59 0.51
N PRO A 36 4.21 13.69 1.04
CA PRO A 36 4.98 14.62 0.21
C PRO A 36 6.26 14.02 -0.39
N SER A 37 6.79 12.95 0.21
CA SER A 37 8.01 12.25 -0.23
C SER A 37 7.73 11.08 -1.17
N LEU A 38 6.46 10.81 -1.49
CA LEU A 38 6.09 9.74 -2.42
C LEU A 38 6.53 10.09 -3.84
N LEU A 39 7.38 9.23 -4.42
CA LEU A 39 7.78 9.33 -5.83
C LEU A 39 6.64 9.04 -6.82
N THR A 40 5.50 8.56 -6.33
CA THR A 40 4.29 8.31 -7.12
C THR A 40 3.12 8.86 -6.34
N THR A 41 2.46 9.86 -6.91
CA THR A 41 1.30 10.47 -6.26
C THR A 41 0.18 9.43 -6.13
N PRO A 42 -0.56 9.40 -5.01
CA PRO A 42 -1.65 8.44 -4.83
C PRO A 42 -2.66 8.48 -5.98
N GLY A 43 -2.99 9.68 -6.48
CA GLY A 43 -3.90 9.87 -7.62
C GLY A 43 -3.43 9.23 -8.94
N SER A 44 -2.13 8.94 -9.09
CA SER A 44 -1.60 8.22 -10.25
C SER A 44 -2.02 6.75 -10.24
N ILE A 45 -2.31 6.17 -9.07
CA ILE A 45 -2.56 4.73 -8.91
C ILE A 45 -3.91 4.26 -9.48
N THR A 46 -4.87 5.18 -9.55
CA THR A 46 -6.24 4.90 -10.03
C THR A 46 -6.39 5.06 -11.54
N LYS A 47 -5.39 5.63 -12.22
CA LYS A 47 -5.45 5.89 -13.66
C LYS A 47 -5.31 4.61 -14.48
N SER A 48 -5.84 4.62 -15.69
CA SER A 48 -5.74 3.49 -16.63
C SER A 48 -4.27 3.20 -17.00
N TRP A 49 -3.47 4.25 -17.22
CA TRP A 49 -2.03 4.16 -17.51
C TRP A 49 -1.17 3.71 -16.32
N ALA A 50 -1.73 3.67 -15.11
CA ALA A 50 -1.02 3.25 -13.90
C ALA A 50 -0.46 1.83 -14.01
N ARG A 51 -1.07 0.99 -14.85
CA ARG A 51 -0.62 -0.37 -15.16
C ARG A 51 0.75 -0.42 -15.87
N LEU A 52 1.18 0.69 -16.48
CA LEU A 52 2.46 0.80 -17.16
C LEU A 52 3.59 1.23 -16.21
N ILE A 53 3.27 1.74 -15.02
CA ILE A 53 4.27 2.15 -14.03
C ILE A 53 4.62 0.95 -13.14
N PRO A 54 5.86 0.43 -13.18
CA PRO A 54 6.25 -0.76 -12.43
C PRO A 54 6.02 -0.62 -10.92
N ARG A 55 6.29 0.56 -10.36
CA ARG A 55 6.08 0.85 -8.93
C ARG A 55 4.60 0.74 -8.55
N THR A 56 3.72 1.33 -9.35
CA THR A 56 2.27 1.27 -9.16
C THR A 56 1.75 -0.17 -9.25
N GLN A 57 2.20 -0.92 -10.27
CA GLN A 57 1.84 -2.33 -10.40
C GLN A 57 2.30 -3.14 -9.20
N ALA A 58 3.52 -2.95 -8.72
CA ALA A 58 4.04 -3.66 -7.56
C ALA A 58 3.20 -3.40 -6.30
N ILE A 59 2.76 -2.16 -6.07
CA ILE A 59 1.88 -1.80 -4.94
C ILE A 59 0.56 -2.57 -5.04
N VAL A 60 -0.14 -2.46 -6.18
CA VAL A 60 -1.45 -3.08 -6.39
C VAL A 60 -1.35 -4.61 -6.30
N GLN A 61 -0.34 -5.22 -6.91
CA GLN A 61 -0.13 -6.67 -6.86
C GLN A 61 0.23 -7.15 -5.45
N THR A 62 0.99 -6.38 -4.68
CA THR A 62 1.33 -6.74 -3.28
C THR A 62 0.07 -6.73 -2.43
N LEU A 63 -0.75 -5.67 -2.53
CA LEU A 63 -2.02 -5.57 -1.80
C LEU A 63 -2.99 -6.68 -2.21
N GLN A 64 -3.09 -6.96 -3.51
CA GLN A 64 -3.97 -7.99 -4.05
C GLN A 64 -3.54 -9.39 -3.63
N SER A 65 -2.24 -9.71 -3.71
CA SER A 65 -1.71 -11.05 -3.35
C SER A 65 -1.84 -11.34 -1.86
N GLN A 66 -1.79 -10.30 -1.02
CA GLN A 66 -2.02 -10.42 0.42
C GLN A 66 -3.51 -10.27 0.80
N GLY A 67 -4.40 -9.97 -0.15
CA GLY A 67 -5.83 -9.73 0.14
C GLY A 67 -6.08 -8.50 1.02
N VAL A 68 -5.13 -7.55 1.06
CA VAL A 68 -5.21 -6.34 1.87
C VAL A 68 -6.07 -5.31 1.15
N VAL A 69 -7.37 -5.35 1.43
CA VAL A 69 -8.40 -4.52 0.76
C VAL A 69 -9.22 -3.70 1.75
N SER A 70 -8.92 -3.83 3.04
CA SER A 70 -9.57 -3.09 4.12
C SER A 70 -8.58 -2.79 5.24
N LYS A 71 -8.88 -1.77 6.04
CA LYS A 71 -8.10 -1.42 7.24
C LYS A 71 -8.00 -2.61 8.19
N TYR A 72 -9.08 -3.36 8.38
CA TYR A 72 -9.10 -4.53 9.27
C TYR A 72 -8.13 -5.61 8.80
N LYS A 73 -8.17 -5.94 7.50
CA LYS A 73 -7.30 -6.96 6.92
C LYS A 73 -5.84 -6.52 6.92
N LEU A 74 -5.62 -5.22 6.73
CA LEU A 74 -4.32 -4.58 6.86
C LEU A 74 -3.75 -4.73 8.29
N LEU A 75 -4.56 -4.44 9.31
CA LEU A 75 -4.16 -4.59 10.71
C LEU A 75 -3.96 -6.06 11.11
N GLU A 76 -4.78 -6.97 10.58
CA GLU A 76 -4.65 -8.42 10.79
C GLU A 76 -3.34 -8.97 10.23
N ILE A 77 -2.98 -8.56 9.00
CA ILE A 77 -1.81 -9.10 8.29
C ILE A 77 -0.51 -8.43 8.74
N TRP A 78 -0.51 -7.12 8.97
CA TRP A 78 0.72 -6.37 9.25
C TRP A 78 0.91 -5.98 10.71
N GLY A 79 -0.12 -6.08 11.56
CA GLY A 79 -0.10 -5.56 12.92
C GLY A 79 0.06 -4.03 12.94
N LEU A 80 -0.18 -3.40 14.10
CA LEU A 80 0.13 -1.97 14.30
C LEU A 80 1.64 -1.69 14.44
N ASP A 81 2.46 -2.72 14.27
CA ASP A 81 3.86 -2.80 14.66
C ASP A 81 4.82 -2.16 13.65
N GLU A 82 6.08 -2.02 14.05
CA GLU A 82 7.20 -1.45 13.28
C GLU A 82 7.37 -2.12 11.90
N LYS A 83 6.96 -3.38 11.77
CA LYS A 83 6.95 -4.15 10.52
C LYS A 83 6.02 -3.58 9.45
N CYS A 84 4.92 -2.97 9.86
CA CYS A 84 3.92 -2.34 9.00
C CYS A 84 4.53 -1.10 8.33
N GLU A 85 5.25 -0.31 9.11
CA GLU A 85 6.04 0.83 8.62
C GLU A 85 7.13 0.33 7.64
N ILE A 86 7.92 -0.70 8.01
CA ILE A 86 8.96 -1.27 7.13
C ILE A 86 8.36 -1.81 5.81
N LEU A 87 7.18 -2.43 5.82
CA LEU A 87 6.53 -2.94 4.60
C LEU A 87 6.03 -1.80 3.72
N ILE A 88 5.40 -0.79 4.33
CA ILE A 88 5.05 0.48 3.68
C ILE A 88 6.28 1.07 2.99
N TYR A 89 7.40 1.16 3.71
CA TYR A 89 8.63 1.70 3.15
C TYR A 89 9.21 0.79 2.08
N LYS A 90 9.17 -0.54 2.23
CA LYS A 90 9.61 -1.47 1.17
C LYS A 90 8.76 -1.39 -0.09
N ILE A 91 7.48 -1.07 0.04
CA ILE A 91 6.55 -0.93 -1.09
C ILE A 91 6.76 0.42 -1.78
N ILE A 92 6.96 1.50 -1.02
CA ILE A 92 7.17 2.86 -1.55
C ILE A 92 8.61 3.05 -2.05
N PHE A 93 9.58 2.53 -1.30
CA PHE A 93 11.01 2.81 -1.41
C PHE A 93 11.84 1.57 -1.73
N ARG A 94 11.27 0.55 -2.39
CA ARG A 94 12.01 -0.64 -2.91
C ARG A 94 13.20 -0.30 -3.84
N TYR A 95 13.38 0.98 -4.17
CA TYR A 95 14.44 1.52 -5.03
C TYR A 95 15.21 2.67 -4.37
N TYR A 96 15.13 2.87 -3.06
CA TYR A 96 16.11 3.71 -2.36
C TYR A 96 17.33 2.88 -1.98
N HIS A 97 18.51 3.49 -2.12
CA HIS A 97 19.74 2.97 -1.57
C HIS A 97 19.57 2.86 -0.04
N ARG A 98 20.06 1.76 0.58
CA ARG A 98 19.84 1.41 2.00
C ARG A 98 20.16 2.54 3.01
N VAL A 99 20.94 3.53 2.58
CA VAL A 99 21.43 4.65 3.41
C VAL A 99 20.36 5.72 3.67
N ASP A 100 19.48 6.01 2.70
CA ASP A 100 18.43 7.04 2.85
C ASP A 100 17.26 6.60 3.73
N PHE A 101 17.10 5.28 3.90
CA PHE A 101 16.04 4.68 4.70
C PHE A 101 16.12 5.05 6.17
N TYR A 102 17.33 5.07 6.75
CA TYR A 102 17.53 5.42 8.15
C TYR A 102 17.42 6.93 8.39
N THR A 103 17.85 7.75 7.44
CA THR A 103 17.78 9.22 7.53
C THR A 103 16.35 9.76 7.49
N ILE A 104 15.41 9.05 6.86
CA ILE A 104 13.99 9.42 6.82
C ILE A 104 13.24 8.95 8.09
N LEU A 105 13.69 7.88 8.72
CA LEU A 105 13.11 7.34 9.95
C LEU A 105 13.53 8.10 11.21
N ASP A 106 14.72 8.72 11.20
CA ASP A 106 15.29 9.48 12.32
C ASP A 106 14.80 10.95 12.39
N ARG A 107 13.90 11.36 11.48
CA ARG A 107 13.39 12.73 11.34
C ARG A 107 11.89 12.82 11.64
#